data_AF-A0A930QFS9-F1
#
_entry.id   AF-A0A930QFS9-F1
#
_cell.length_a   1.000
_cell.length_b   1.000
_cell.length_c   1.000
_cell.angle_alpha   90.00
_cell.angle_beta   90.00
_cell.angle_gamma   90.00
#
_symmetry.space_group_name_H-M   'P 1'
#
loop_
_entity.id
_entity.type
_entity.pdbx_description
1 polymer ?
#
loop_
_entity_poly.entity_id
_entity_poly.type
_entity_poly.pdbx_seq_one_letter_code
_entity_poly.pdbx_strand_id
1 'polypeptide(L)' 'LEQGLAQGRRETVLALLQEKMPLDLIARVTKLSAEKIQDIGKLNGIL' A
#
# COMPACT_ATOMS: atom_id res chain seq x y z
N LEU A 1 1.16 18.23 8.03
CA LEU A 1 2.32 17.32 7.87
C LEU A 1 1.89 15.85 7.79
N GLU A 2 0.97 15.39 8.64
CA GLU A 2 0.52 13.98 8.65
C GLU A 2 -0.19 13.52 7.36
N GLN A 3 -0.93 14.40 6.69
CA GLN A 3 -1.59 14.06 5.42
C GLN A 3 -0.61 13.73 4.29
N GLY A 4 0.53 14.42 4.22
CA GLY A 4 1.56 14.14 3.21
C GLY A 4 2.23 12.78 3.42
N LEU A 5 2.45 12.40 4.68
CA LEU A 5 2.98 11.09 5.04
C LEU A 5 1.98 9.96 4.71
N ALA A 6 0.69 10.17 5.03
CA ALA A 6 -0.36 9.22 4.73
C ALA A 6 -0.55 9.02 3.21
N GLN A 7 -0.52 10.12 2.45
CA GLN A 7 -0.61 10.09 1.00
C GLN A 7 0.59 9.36 0.38
N GLY A 8 1.82 9.70 0.79
CA GLY A 8 3.02 9.04 0.28
C GLY A 8 3.06 7.54 0.59
N ARG A 9 2.55 7.11 1.75
CA ARG A 9 2.39 5.68 2.06
C ARG A 9 1.39 5.00 1.13
N ARG A 10 0.25 5.64 0.85
CA ARG A 10 -0.75 5.10 -0.09
C ARG A 10 -0.19 4.97 -1.51
N GLU A 11 0.53 5.99 -1.99
CA GLU A 11 1.19 5.94 -3.30
C GLU A 11 2.24 4.82 -3.37
N THR A 12 3.02 4.64 -2.29
CA THR A 12 3.99 3.54 -2.17
C THR A 12 3.31 2.17 -2.24
N VAL A 13 2.17 1.98 -1.55
CA VAL A 13 1.40 0.73 -1.62
C VAL A 13 0.97 0.45 -3.07
N LEU A 14 0.41 1.44 -3.76
CA LEU A 14 -0.09 1.28 -5.12
C LEU A 14 1.02 0.91 -6.09
N ALA A 15 2.18 1.59 -6.02
CA ALA A 15 3.33 1.29 -6.85
C ALA A 15 3.80 -0.16 -6.66
N LEU A 16 3.99 -0.59 -5.41
CA LEU A 16 4.47 -1.94 -5.11
C LEU A 16 3.45 -3.03 -5.49
N LEU A 17 2.15 -2.77 -5.35
CA LEU A 17 1.09 -3.68 -5.82
C LEU A 17 1.11 -3.81 -7.35
N GLN A 18 1.31 -2.72 -8.09
CA GLN A 18 1.45 -2.76 -9.55
C GLN A 18 2.70 -3.54 -9.99
N GLU A 19 3.78 -3.47 -9.22
CA GLU A 19 4.98 -4.29 -9.42
C GLU A 19 4.80 -5.76 -8.97
N LYS A 20 3.59 -6.15 -8.53
CA LYS A 20 3.25 -7.50 -8.04
C LYS A 20 4.11 -7.95 -6.86
N MET A 21 4.55 -7.00 -6.04
CA MET A 21 5.34 -7.30 -4.86
C MET A 21 4.50 -8.05 -3.81
N PRO A 22 5.12 -8.95 -3.02
CA PRO A 22 4.39 -9.71 -2.00
C PRO A 22 3.89 -8.80 -0.88
N LEU A 23 2.67 -9.07 -0.38
CA LEU A 23 2.00 -8.25 0.64
C LEU A 23 2.82 -8.07 1.93
N ASP A 24 3.59 -9.09 2.34
CA ASP A 24 4.49 -9.03 3.51
C ASP A 24 5.57 -7.95 3.35
N LEU A 25 6.17 -7.84 2.15
CA LEU A 25 7.17 -6.82 1.86
C LEU A 25 6.56 -5.43 1.87
N ILE A 26 5.38 -5.28 1.27
CA ILE A 26 4.65 -4.00 1.25
C ILE A 26 4.31 -3.56 2.69
N ALA A 27 3.86 -4.49 3.53
CA ALA A 27 3.59 -4.24 4.94
C ALA A 27 4.82 -3.76 5.70
N ARG A 28 5.97 -4.39 5.47
CA ARG A 28 7.24 -4.02 6.12
C ARG A 28 7.73 -2.63 5.75
N VAL A 29 7.60 -2.25 4.47
CA VAL A 29 8.04 -0.95 3.92
C VAL A 29 7.10 0.17 4.34
N THR A 30 5.80 -0.04 4.20
CA THR A 30 4.78 1.01 4.41
C THR A 30 4.34 1.12 5.87
N LYS A 31 4.69 0.13 6.71
CA LYS A 31 4.24 -0.03 8.09
C LYS A 31 2.71 -0.13 8.21
N LEU A 32 2.07 -0.66 7.17
CA LEU A 32 0.63 -0.92 7.13
C LEU A 32 0.36 -2.41 7.31
N SER A 33 -0.77 -2.73 7.92
CA SER A 33 -1.26 -4.10 8.01
C SER A 33 -1.64 -4.63 6.63
N ALA A 34 -1.52 -5.95 6.43
CA ALA A 34 -1.91 -6.61 5.18
C ALA A 34 -3.36 -6.33 4.80
N GLU A 35 -4.29 -6.27 5.76
CA GLU A 35 -5.69 -5.90 5.53
C GLU A 35 -5.83 -4.50 4.90
N LYS A 36 -5.09 -3.51 5.42
CA LYS A 36 -5.13 -2.13 4.89
C LYS A 36 -4.57 -2.06 3.47
N ILE A 37 -3.53 -2.86 3.18
CA ILE A 37 -2.94 -2.95 1.84
C ILE A 37 -3.92 -3.61 0.87
N GLN A 38 -4.62 -4.66 1.29
CA GLN A 38 -5.65 -5.31 0.48
C GLN A 38 -6.83 -4.39 0.20
N ASP A 39 -7.29 -3.64 1.19
CA ASP A 39 -8.34 -2.62 1.03
C ASP A 39 -7.93 -1.57 -0.02
N ILE A 40 -6.70 -1.05 0.09
CA ILE A 40 -6.15 -0.12 -0.91
C ILE A 40 -6.11 -0.77 -2.30
N GLY A 41 -5.63 -2.01 -2.43
CA GLY A 41 -5.57 -2.70 -3.72
C GLY A 41 -6.95 -2.89 -4.35
N LYS A 42 -7.94 -3.34 -3.57
CA LYS A 42 -9.33 -3.54 -4.02
C LYS A 42 -10.01 -2.24 -4.43
N LEU A 43 -9.86 -1.19 -3.62
CA LEU A 43 -10.42 0.14 -3.91
C LEU A 43 -9.88 0.77 -5.20
N ASN A 44 -8.70 0.32 -5.65
CA ASN A 44 -8.06 0.81 -6.88
C ASN A 44 -8.08 -0.23 -8.02
N GLY A 45 -8.77 -1.37 -7.84
CA GLY A 45 -8.91 -2.41 -8.87
C GLY A 45 -7.61 -3.15 -9.23
N ILE A 46 -6.60 -3.12 -8.35
CA ILE A 46 -5.33 -3.83 -8.55
C ILE A 46 -5.40 -5.27 -8.02
N LEU A 47 -6.20 -5.49 -6.97
CA LEU A 47 -6.41 -6.78 -6.29
C LEU A 47 -7.88 -7.20 -6.31
#